data_AF-A0A2E9BLY9-F1
#
_entry.id   AF-A0A2E9BLY9-F1
#
_cell.length_a   1.000
_cell.length_b   1.000
_cell.length_c   1.000
_cell.angle_alpha   90.00
_cell.angle_beta   90.00
_cell.angle_gamma   90.00
#
_symmetry.space_group_name_H-M   'P 1'
#
loop_
_entity.id
_entity.type
_entity.pdbx_description
1 polymer ?
#
loop_
_entity_poly.entity_id
_entity_poly.type
_entity_poly.pdbx_seq_one_letter_code
_entity_poly.pdbx_strand_id
1 'polypeptide(L)'
;MPTSLPATPSPLPHPNTAGYDDIPQFSAAAPLPFRRTIRRHELHQIVPLAETTVYEMEQRGEFPKRFRLTPRCVVWDLEEVEAWIEERKRASRAAKSSTPVGPDVRRRLYRPVR
;
A
#
# COMPACT_ATOMS: atom_id res chain seq x y z
N MET A 1 -6.35 27.35 55.00
CA MET A 1 -6.95 26.20 54.29
C MET A 1 -5.88 25.63 53.37
N PRO A 2 -5.55 24.33 53.46
CA PRO A 2 -4.31 23.77 52.90
C PRO A 2 -4.40 23.55 51.39
N THR A 3 -3.31 23.90 50.69
CA THR A 3 -3.08 23.68 49.26
C THR A 3 -2.85 22.20 48.98
N SER A 4 -3.72 21.57 48.18
CA SER A 4 -3.50 20.20 47.69
C SER A 4 -2.60 20.25 46.45
N LEU A 5 -1.40 19.67 46.54
CA LEU A 5 -0.49 19.46 45.41
C LEU A 5 -1.02 18.36 44.46
N PRO A 6 -0.73 18.42 43.14
CA PRO A 6 -1.10 17.36 42.22
C PRO A 6 -0.24 16.11 42.46
N ALA A 7 -0.90 14.96 42.38
CA ALA A 7 -0.32 13.63 42.59
C ALA A 7 0.92 13.40 41.72
N THR A 8 1.96 12.87 42.36
CA THR A 8 3.20 12.41 41.72
C THR A 8 2.87 11.32 40.70
N PRO A 9 3.42 11.33 39.47
CA PRO A 9 3.24 10.23 38.55
C PRO A 9 3.90 8.98 39.14
N SER A 10 3.12 7.90 39.29
CA SER A 10 3.60 6.61 39.78
C SER A 10 4.86 6.17 39.02
N PRO A 11 5.88 5.63 39.71
CA PRO A 11 7.05 5.08 39.05
C PRO A 11 6.62 3.89 38.18
N LEU A 12 7.04 3.90 36.91
CA LEU A 12 6.84 2.78 35.99
C LEU A 12 7.37 1.50 36.64
N PRO A 13 6.61 0.38 36.68
CA PRO A 13 7.02 -0.84 37.33
C PRO A 13 8.34 -1.37 36.73
N HIS A 14 9.25 -1.76 37.60
CA HIS A 14 10.59 -2.20 37.25
C HIS A 14 10.56 -3.71 36.90
N PRO A 15 11.48 -4.20 36.05
CA PRO A 15 11.54 -5.63 35.70
C PRO A 15 11.63 -6.48 36.97
N ASN A 16 10.81 -7.54 37.04
CA ASN A 16 10.57 -8.42 38.21
C ASN A 16 9.55 -7.93 39.26
N THR A 17 8.67 -6.97 38.91
CA THR A 17 7.53 -6.53 39.77
C THR A 17 6.20 -7.00 39.20
N ALA A 18 5.25 -7.37 40.07
CA ALA A 18 3.88 -7.69 39.66
C ALA A 18 3.24 -6.49 38.91
N GLY A 19 2.78 -6.73 37.68
CA GLY A 19 2.27 -5.70 36.75
C GLY A 19 3.24 -5.27 35.64
N TYR A 20 4.47 -5.81 35.60
CA TYR A 20 5.40 -5.63 34.48
C TYR A 20 4.99 -6.42 33.23
N ASP A 21 4.44 -7.62 33.40
CA ASP A 21 3.95 -8.48 32.30
C ASP A 21 2.67 -7.95 31.63
N ASP A 22 1.91 -7.10 32.33
CA ASP A 22 0.70 -6.44 31.79
C ASP A 22 1.03 -5.18 30.97
N ILE A 23 2.29 -4.76 30.89
CA ILE A 23 2.68 -3.64 30.04
C ILE A 23 2.59 -4.13 28.58
N PRO A 24 1.76 -3.51 27.72
CA PRO A 24 1.74 -3.86 26.30
C PRO A 24 3.12 -3.55 25.69
N GLN A 25 3.94 -4.58 25.52
CA GLN A 25 5.31 -4.50 24.99
C GLN A 25 5.36 -3.93 23.56
N PHE A 26 4.23 -3.99 22.85
CA PHE A 26 4.05 -3.37 21.56
C PHE A 26 2.76 -2.58 21.62
N SER A 27 2.83 -1.28 21.32
CA SER A 27 1.64 -0.46 21.11
C SER A 27 0.83 -1.08 19.97
N ALA A 28 -0.20 -1.85 20.33
CA ALA A 28 -1.10 -2.51 19.38
C ALA A 28 -1.88 -1.51 18.51
N ALA A 29 -1.90 -0.22 18.90
CA ALA A 29 -2.60 0.83 18.20
C ALA A 29 -1.70 2.06 18.04
N ALA A 30 -1.01 2.11 16.90
CA ALA A 30 -1.31 3.06 15.83
C ALA A 30 -0.18 2.95 14.80
N PRO A 31 -0.47 2.75 13.50
CA PRO A 31 0.52 3.11 12.50
C PRO A 31 0.78 4.60 12.75
N LEU A 32 2.05 4.94 12.99
CA LEU A 32 2.47 6.31 13.16
C LEU A 32 1.79 7.18 12.09
N PRO A 33 1.43 8.45 12.38
CA PRO A 33 0.73 9.33 11.43
C PRO A 33 1.57 9.71 10.20
N PHE A 34 2.69 9.01 9.97
CA PHE A 34 3.55 9.18 8.83
C PHE A 34 3.01 8.36 7.67
N ARG A 35 2.93 9.02 6.52
CA ARG A 35 2.63 8.37 5.24
C ARG A 35 3.56 7.17 5.08
N ARG A 36 2.97 5.97 5.02
CA ARG A 36 3.73 4.74 4.84
C ARG A 36 4.39 4.79 3.48
N THR A 37 5.71 4.58 3.46
CA THR A 37 6.50 4.48 2.24
C THR A 37 6.87 3.03 2.03
N ILE A 38 6.75 2.57 0.78
CA ILE A 38 7.06 1.20 0.40
C ILE A 38 8.36 1.16 -0.40
N ARG A 39 9.18 0.15 -0.11
CA ARG A 39 10.40 -0.16 -0.87
C ARG A 39 10.08 -1.08 -2.04
N ARG A 40 11.05 -1.25 -2.93
CA ARG A 40 10.91 -2.06 -4.15
C ARG A 40 10.38 -3.48 -3.91
N HIS A 41 10.85 -4.14 -2.85
CA HIS A 41 10.39 -5.48 -2.50
C HIS A 41 8.91 -5.49 -2.11
N GLU A 42 8.48 -4.56 -1.25
CA GLU A 42 7.06 -4.44 -0.85
C GLU A 42 6.18 -4.01 -2.01
N LEU A 43 6.66 -3.11 -2.87
CA LEU A 43 5.95 -2.71 -4.08
C LEU A 43 5.64 -3.94 -4.95
N HIS A 44 6.62 -4.83 -5.13
CA HIS A 44 6.42 -6.03 -5.94
C HIS A 44 5.44 -7.04 -5.31
N GLN A 45 5.30 -7.05 -3.97
CA GLN A 45 4.30 -7.87 -3.28
C GLN A 45 2.87 -7.35 -3.53
N ILE A 46 2.70 -6.03 -3.57
CA ILE A 46 1.39 -5.39 -3.78
C ILE A 46 1.02 -5.38 -5.27
N VAL A 47 1.98 -5.02 -6.11
CA VAL A 47 1.85 -4.87 -7.55
C VAL A 47 2.78 -5.91 -8.18
N PRO A 48 2.26 -7.08 -8.62
CA PRO A 48 3.06 -8.13 -9.24
C PRO A 48 3.42 -7.77 -10.69
N LEU A 49 4.03 -6.60 -10.89
CA LEU A 49 4.58 -6.11 -12.14
C LEU A 49 6.11 -6.18 -12.09
N ALA A 50 6.72 -6.40 -13.24
CA ALA A 50 8.16 -6.34 -13.39
C ALA A 50 8.67 -4.91 -13.18
N GLU A 51 9.89 -4.78 -12.64
CA GLU A 51 10.53 -3.49 -12.37
C GLU A 51 10.69 -2.64 -13.65
N THR A 52 10.96 -3.30 -14.78
CA THR A 52 11.04 -2.66 -16.09
C THR A 52 9.69 -2.08 -16.50
N THR A 53 8.60 -2.79 -16.27
CA THR A 53 7.24 -2.30 -16.54
C THR A 53 6.91 -1.10 -15.66
N VAL A 54 7.28 -1.13 -14.38
CA VAL A 54 7.11 0.03 -13.49
C VAL A 54 7.87 1.24 -14.01
N TYR A 55 9.10 1.05 -14.48
CA TYR A 55 9.89 2.13 -15.09
C TYR A 55 9.26 2.67 -16.38
N GLU A 56 8.78 1.80 -17.26
CA GLU A 56 8.09 2.20 -18.49
C GLU A 56 6.79 2.99 -18.19
N MET A 57 6.02 2.55 -17.20
CA MET A 57 4.81 3.24 -16.77
C MET A 57 5.12 4.58 -16.10
N GLU A 58 6.22 4.68 -15.36
CA GLU A 58 6.72 5.96 -14.83
C GLU A 58 7.07 6.92 -15.97
N GLN A 59 7.77 6.45 -17.01
CA GLN A 59 8.11 7.25 -18.20
C GLN A 59 6.87 7.72 -18.96
N ARG A 60 5.81 6.91 -18.99
CA ARG A 60 4.52 7.26 -19.57
C ARG A 60 3.69 8.21 -18.69
N GLY A 61 4.13 8.47 -17.45
CA GLY A 61 3.39 9.27 -16.46
C GLY A 61 2.17 8.56 -15.89
N GLU A 62 2.08 7.24 -16.06
CA GLU A 62 0.96 6.43 -15.59
C GLU A 62 1.20 5.85 -14.18
N PHE A 63 2.43 5.91 -13.66
CA PHE A 63 2.79 5.36 -12.36
C PHE A 63 3.10 6.46 -11.33
N PRO A 64 2.81 6.24 -10.03
CA PRO A 64 3.15 7.16 -8.95
C PRO A 64 4.59 7.67 -8.99
N LYS A 65 4.77 8.96 -8.69
CA LYS A 65 6.07 9.63 -8.71
C LYS A 65 6.99 9.03 -7.65
N ARG A 66 8.06 8.38 -8.08
CA ARG A 66 9.10 7.89 -7.16
C ARG A 66 9.86 9.06 -6.54
N PHE A 67 10.30 8.90 -5.29
CA PHE A 67 11.27 9.80 -4.69
C PHE A 67 12.46 9.04 -4.10
N ARG A 68 13.62 9.69 -4.08
CA ARG A 68 14.86 9.11 -3.59
C ARG A 68 15.03 9.53 -2.14
N LEU A 69 14.93 8.57 -1.22
CA LEU A 69 15.27 8.80 0.18
C LEU A 69 16.80 8.88 0.36
N THR A 70 17.55 8.06 -0.38
CA THR A 70 19.02 8.09 -0.45
C THR A 70 19.49 7.78 -1.88
N PRO A 71 20.78 7.95 -2.24
CA PRO A 71 21.28 7.69 -3.60
C PRO A 71 20.98 6.29 -4.14
N ARG A 72 20.77 5.31 -3.25
CA ARG A 72 20.44 3.92 -3.60
C ARG A 72 19.03 3.49 -3.15
N CYS A 73 18.31 4.33 -2.41
CA CYS A 73 16.99 4.00 -1.88
C CYS A 73 15.92 4.82 -2.60
N VAL A 74 15.24 4.15 -3.53
CA VAL A 74 14.03 4.66 -4.17
C VAL A 74 12.83 4.10 -3.41
N VAL A 75 11.91 4.97 -3.06
CA VAL A 75 10.69 4.64 -2.33
C VAL A 75 9.48 5.24 -3.04
N TRP A 76 8.33 4.62 -2.77
CA TRP A 76 7.02 5.06 -3.23
C TRP A 76 6.12 5.32 -2.04
N ASP A 77 5.20 6.27 -2.19
CA ASP A 77 4.15 6.49 -1.19
C ASP A 77 3.06 5.43 -1.33
N LEU A 78 2.66 4.81 -0.21
CA LEU A 78 1.63 3.77 -0.19
C LEU A 78 0.29 4.29 -0.66
N GLU A 79 -0.11 5.49 -0.22
CA GLU A 79 -1.38 6.13 -0.60
C GLU A 79 -1.48 6.33 -2.11
N GLU A 80 -0.41 6.82 -2.74
CA GLU A 80 -0.35 7.05 -4.18
C GLU A 80 -0.42 5.72 -4.97
N VAL A 81 0.26 4.68 -4.48
CA VAL A 81 0.22 3.36 -5.09
C VAL A 81 -1.16 2.72 -4.94
N GLU A 82 -1.80 2.86 -3.79
CA GLU A 82 -3.16 2.37 -3.56
C GLU A 82 -4.19 3.11 -4.43
N ALA A 83 -4.11 4.44 -4.50
CA ALA A 83 -4.94 5.25 -5.38
C ALA A 83 -4.78 4.85 -6.86
N TRP A 84 -3.54 4.59 -7.29
CA TRP A 84 -3.24 4.11 -8.64
C TRP A 84 -3.85 2.72 -8.91
N ILE A 85 -3.77 1.79 -7.96
CA ILE A 85 -4.40 0.46 -8.07
C ILE A 85 -5.92 0.61 -8.22
N GLU A 86 -6.55 1.49 -7.43
CA GLU A 86 -7.99 1.73 -7.50
C GLU A 86 -8.42 2.38 -8.82
N GLU A 87 -7.65 3.34 -9.34
CA GLU A 87 -7.90 3.90 -10.67
C GLU A 87 -7.76 2.84 -11.76
N ARG A 88 -6.75 1.96 -11.65
CA ARG A 88 -6.56 0.86 -12.62
C ARG A 88 -7.66 -0.19 -12.54
N LYS A 89 -8.17 -0.50 -11.34
CA LYS A 89 -9.37 -1.32 -11.11
C LYS A 89 -10.59 -0.69 -11.75
N ARG A 90 -10.80 0.62 -11.56
CA ARG A 90 -11.93 1.36 -12.15
C ARG A 90 -11.86 1.35 -13.66
N ALA A 91 -10.72 1.68 -14.24
CA ALA A 91 -10.51 1.67 -15.68
C ALA A 91 -10.59 0.25 -16.27
N SER A 92 -10.17 -0.80 -15.54
CA SER A 92 -10.41 -2.19 -15.94
C SER A 92 -11.90 -2.56 -15.92
N ARG A 93 -12.65 -2.14 -14.90
CA ARG A 93 -14.11 -2.34 -14.85
C ARG A 93 -14.83 -1.59 -15.97
N ALA A 94 -14.43 -0.35 -16.25
CA ALA A 94 -14.95 0.44 -17.38
C ALA A 94 -14.62 -0.22 -18.74
N ALA A 95 -13.41 -0.75 -18.91
CA ALA A 95 -13.05 -1.51 -20.10
C ALA A 95 -13.81 -2.84 -20.22
N LYS A 96 -14.14 -3.50 -19.10
CA LYS A 96 -14.98 -4.70 -19.10
C LYS A 96 -16.42 -4.39 -19.50
N SER A 97 -16.96 -3.22 -19.15
CA SER A 97 -18.28 -2.79 -19.66
C SER A 97 -18.29 -2.50 -21.16
N SER A 98 -17.13 -2.32 -21.81
CA SER A 98 -17.02 -2.18 -23.27
C SER A 98 -16.51 -3.44 -23.97
N THR A 99 -16.52 -4.60 -23.29
CA THR A 99 -16.07 -5.86 -23.90
C THR A 99 -16.76 -6.04 -25.26
N PRO A 100 -16.02 -6.06 -26.38
CA PRO A 100 -16.60 -6.47 -27.64
C PRO A 100 -17.06 -7.91 -27.44
N VAL A 101 -18.33 -8.18 -27.75
CA VAL A 101 -18.87 -9.54 -27.92
C VAL A 101 -17.77 -10.40 -28.52
N GLY A 102 -17.41 -11.51 -27.85
CA GLY A 102 -16.30 -12.36 -28.25
C GLY A 102 -16.31 -12.61 -29.76
N PRO A 103 -15.13 -12.80 -30.39
CA PRO A 103 -14.99 -12.77 -31.85
C PRO A 103 -16.04 -13.69 -32.48
N ASP A 104 -16.97 -13.07 -33.22
CA ASP A 104 -18.10 -13.77 -33.82
C ASP A 104 -17.59 -14.99 -34.59
N VAL A 105 -17.93 -16.17 -34.09
CA VAL A 105 -17.43 -17.46 -34.57
C VAL A 105 -17.83 -17.67 -36.04
N ARG A 106 -18.89 -16.99 -36.51
CA ARG A 106 -19.34 -17.02 -37.92
C ARG A 106 -18.43 -16.22 -38.85
N ARG A 107 -17.58 -15.33 -38.31
CA ARG A 107 -16.59 -14.55 -39.06
C ARG A 107 -15.23 -15.25 -39.14
N ARG A 108 -15.12 -16.48 -38.65
CA ARG A 108 -13.88 -17.28 -38.78
C ARG A 108 -13.67 -17.70 -40.22
N LEU A 109 -12.54 -17.30 -40.80
CA LEU A 109 -12.10 -17.71 -42.13
C LEU A 109 -11.78 -19.21 -42.22
N TYR A 110 -11.47 -19.86 -41.08
CA TYR A 110 -11.13 -21.28 -41.03
C TYR A 110 -12.09 -22.01 -40.05
N ARG A 111 -12.77 -23.06 -40.56
CA ARG A 111 -13.91 -23.78 -39.91
C ARG A 111 -15.14 -22.91 -39.60
N PRO A 112 -15.92 -22.50 -40.62
CA PRO A 112 -17.23 -21.89 -40.40
C PRO A 112 -18.21 -22.90 -39.81
N VAL A 113 -19.03 -22.45 -38.86
CA VAL A 113 -20.13 -23.23 -38.26
C VAL A 113 -21.30 -23.24 -39.26
N ARG A 114 -21.69 -24.42 -39.76
CA ARG A 114 -22.89 -24.63 -40.59
C ARG A 114 -24.12 -24.81 -39.74
#